data_AF-A0A117SMQ7-F1
#
_entry.id   AF-A0A117SMQ7-F1
#
_cell.length_a   1.000
_cell.length_b   1.000
_cell.length_c   1.000
_cell.angle_alpha   90.00
_cell.angle_beta   90.00
_cell.angle_gamma   90.00
#
_symmetry.space_group_name_H-M   'P 1'
#
loop_
_entity.id
_entity.type
_entity.pdbx_description
1 polymer ?
#
loop_
_entity_poly.entity_id
_entity_poly.type
_entity_poly.pdbx_seq_one_letter_code
_entity_poly.pdbx_strand_id
1 'polypeptide(L)' 'MPKTKAKEKMVLISVHIPKQMLEELDEFVKQGIFPSRSEAIRIAIRDLLYRE' A
#
# COMPACT_ATOMS: atom_id res chain seq x y z
N MET A 1 18.70 25.46 6.96
CA MET A 1 17.67 24.51 7.44
C MET A 1 17.38 23.50 6.35
N PRO A 2 17.32 22.20 6.66
CA PRO A 2 17.38 21.14 5.66
C PRO A 2 16.13 21.13 4.79
N LYS A 3 16.34 20.92 3.49
CA LYS A 3 15.33 20.86 2.44
C LYS A 3 14.25 19.85 2.84
N THR A 4 13.03 20.32 3.08
CA THR A 4 11.84 19.47 3.18
C THR A 4 11.84 18.61 1.91
N LYS A 5 12.11 17.31 2.04
CA LYS A 5 12.05 16.38 0.91
C LYS A 5 10.70 16.63 0.23
N ALA A 6 10.73 17.07 -1.03
CA ALA A 6 9.52 17.27 -1.81
C ALA A 6 8.70 15.99 -1.67
N LYS A 7 7.50 16.12 -1.12
CA LYS A 7 6.56 15.02 -0.89
C LYS A 7 6.42 14.29 -2.23
N GLU A 8 7.09 13.15 -2.38
CA GLU A 8 7.05 12.40 -3.64
C GLU A 8 5.59 12.15 -3.98
N LYS A 9 5.22 12.54 -5.19
CA LYS A 9 3.82 12.58 -5.60
C LYS A 9 3.34 11.14 -5.79
N MET A 10 2.38 10.70 -4.97
CA MET A 10 1.70 9.42 -5.17
C MET A 10 1.07 9.40 -6.57
N VAL A 11 1.30 8.32 -7.31
CA VAL A 11 0.72 8.09 -8.64
C VAL A 11 -0.42 7.09 -8.52
N LEU A 12 -1.55 7.39 -9.14
CA LEU A 12 -2.67 6.45 -9.24
C LEU A 12 -2.36 5.42 -10.33
N ILE A 13 -2.45 4.14 -9.98
CA ILE A 13 -2.22 3.02 -10.88
C ILE A 13 -3.43 2.09 -10.87
N SER A 14 -3.66 1.41 -11.99
CA SER A 14 -4.61 0.32 -12.10
C SER A 14 -3.83 -1.00 -12.23
N VAL A 15 -4.22 -2.01 -11.46
CA VAL A 15 -3.60 -3.34 -11.48
C VAL A 15 -4.67 -4.41 -11.57
N HIS A 16 -4.33 -5.55 -12.18
CA HIS A 16 -5.17 -6.74 -12.15
C HIS A 16 -4.67 -7.66 -11.04
N ILE A 17 -5.55 -8.04 -10.13
CA ILE A 17 -5.25 -8.98 -9.05
C ILE A 17 -6.38 -10.02 -8.93
N PRO A 18 -6.09 -11.24 -8.46
CA PRO A 18 -7.12 -12.24 -8.19
C PRO A 18 -8.16 -11.73 -7.18
N LYS A 19 -9.43 -12.05 -7.41
CA LYS A 19 -10.55 -11.63 -6.55
C LYS A 19 -10.36 -12.04 -5.09
N GLN A 20 -9.87 -13.26 -4.86
CA GLN A 20 -9.62 -13.78 -3.53
C GLN A 20 -8.60 -12.93 -2.76
N MET A 21 -7.51 -12.50 -3.40
CA MET A 21 -6.51 -11.63 -2.76
C MET A 21 -7.08 -10.26 -2.41
N LEU A 22 -7.98 -9.72 -3.25
CA LEU A 22 -8.67 -8.47 -2.94
C LEU A 22 -9.62 -8.62 -1.74
N GLU A 23 -10.32 -9.75 -1.64
CA GLU A 23 -11.22 -10.05 -0.52
C GLU A 23 -10.45 -10.23 0.80
N GLU A 24 -9.29 -10.89 0.78
CA GLU A 24 -8.40 -10.99 1.93
C GLU A 24 -7.89 -9.61 2.37
N LEU A 25 -7.50 -8.76 1.41
CA LEU A 25 -7.08 -7.39 1.68
C LEU A 25 -8.20 -6.56 2.31
N ASP A 26 -9.44 -6.76 1.84
CA ASP A 26 -10.62 -6.13 2.41
C ASP A 26 -10.87 -6.53 3.85
N GLU A 27 -10.69 -7.80 4.16
CA GLU A 27 -10.86 -8.30 5.51
C GLU A 27 -9.84 -7.66 6.47
N PHE A 28 -8.58 -7.49 6.05
CA PHE A 28 -7.59 -6.78 6.85
C PHE A 28 -7.95 -5.31 7.10
N VAL A 29 -8.59 -4.64 6.15
CA VAL A 29 -9.08 -3.28 6.34
C VAL A 29 -10.28 -3.25 7.29
N LYS A 30 -11.23 -4.19 7.15
CA LYS A 30 -12.40 -4.32 8.05
C LYS A 30 -11.98 -4.59 9.49
N GLN A 31 -10.95 -5.40 9.69
CA GLN A 31 -10.37 -5.70 10.99
C GLN A 31 -9.57 -4.52 11.59
N GLY A 32 -9.38 -3.43 10.82
CA GLY A 32 -8.64 -2.25 11.27
C GLY A 32 -7.13 -2.42 11.29
N ILE A 33 -6.60 -3.49 10.68
CA ILE A 33 -5.15 -3.73 10.58
C ILE A 33 -4.50 -2.69 9.67
N PHE A 34 -5.18 -2.36 8.56
CA PHE A 34 -4.75 -1.31 7.65
C PHE A 34 -5.86 -0.27 7.46
N PRO A 35 -5.49 1.02 7.33
CA PRO A 35 -6.47 2.09 7.15
C PRO A 35 -7.12 2.07 5.77
N SER A 36 -6.50 1.45 4.77
CA SER A 36 -7.06 1.27 3.43
C SER A 36 -6.34 0.16 2.67
N ARG A 37 -6.98 -0.35 1.61
CA ARG A 37 -6.36 -1.28 0.65
C ARG A 37 -5.05 -0.70 0.09
N SER A 38 -5.06 0.58 -0.26
CA SER A 38 -3.88 1.24 -0.84
C SER A 38 -2.72 1.33 0.15
N GLU A 39 -2.99 1.53 1.45
CA GLU A 39 -1.93 1.54 2.46
C GLU A 39 -1.35 0.14 2.67
N ALA A 40 -2.20 -0.88 2.77
CA ALA A 40 -1.77 -2.27 2.85
C ALA A 40 -0.86 -2.66 1.67
N ILE A 41 -1.25 -2.30 0.44
CA ILE A 41 -0.45 -2.54 -0.77
C ILE A 41 0.87 -1.77 -0.73
N ARG A 42 0.88 -0.51 -0.32
CA ARG A 42 2.11 0.28 -0.19
C ARG A 42 3.08 -0.32 0.83
N ILE A 43 2.56 -0.80 1.96
CA ILE A 43 3.35 -1.47 2.99
C ILE A 43 3.97 -2.74 2.42
N ALA A 44 3.18 -3.59 1.75
CA ALA A 44 3.68 -4.81 1.13
C ALA A 44 4.77 -4.53 0.07
N ILE A 45 4.57 -3.54 -0.80
CA ILE A 45 5.57 -3.15 -1.82
C ILE A 45 6.84 -2.60 -1.16
N ARG A 46 6.72 -1.73 -0.14
CA ARG A 46 7.86 -1.21 0.59
C ARG A 46 8.63 -2.34 1.26
N ASP A 47 7.93 -3.23 1.95
CA ASP A 47 8.56 -4.35 2.64
C ASP A 47 9.26 -5.29 1.64
N LEU A 48 8.70 -5.47 0.43
CA LEU A 48 9.36 -6.20 -0.66
C LEU A 48 10.63 -5.49 -1.17
N LEU A 49 10.59 -4.17 -1.34
CA LEU A 49 11.70 -3.39 -1.93
C LEU A 49 12.87 -3.11 -0.96
N TYR A 50 12.60 -3.06 0.35
CA TYR A 50 13.59 -2.63 1.36
C TYR A 50 14.02 -3.74 2.32
N ARG A 51 13.49 -4.97 2.19
CA ARG A 51 13.97 -6.14 2.93
C ARG A 51 15.06 -6.93 2.19
N GLU A 52 15.40 -6.54 0.96
CA GLU A 52 16.66 -6.88 0.26
C GLU A 52 17.56 -5.63 0.17
#